data_AF-C3YRU4-F1
#
_entry.id   AF-C3YRU4-F1
#
_cell.length_a   1.000
_cell.length_b   1.000
_cell.length_c   1.000
_cell.angle_alpha   90.00
_cell.angle_beta   90.00
_cell.angle_gamma   90.00
#
_symmetry.space_group_name_H-M   'P 1'
#
loop_
_entity.id
_entity.type
_entity.pdbx_description
1 polymer ?
#
loop_
_entity_poly.entity_id
_entity_poly.type
_entity_poly.pdbx_seq_one_letter_code
_entity_poly.pdbx_strand_id
1 'polypeptide(L)'
;MAVTSGDLSFRLACHGDYDAVMRISDGIYDGTDYLPAFFHSYIDDPDVTVFLAVTGDQVVGLRACRFTERGTVFLVKAARVAPDWRGQGVDRKLSLYQEEWVRRNRPAVKYKRSVMGD
;
A
#
# COMPACT_ATOMS: atom_id res chain seq x y z
N MET A 1 9.55 17.75 -20.60
CA MET A 1 8.82 16.67 -21.29
C MET A 1 7.78 16.15 -20.32
N ALA A 2 6.49 16.21 -20.67
CA ALA A 2 5.44 15.68 -19.81
C ALA A 2 5.43 14.15 -19.95
N VAL A 3 5.81 13.43 -18.89
CA VAL A 3 5.55 12.00 -18.81
C VAL A 3 4.04 11.83 -18.81
N THR A 4 3.54 11.14 -19.82
CA THR A 4 2.15 10.74 -19.98
C THR A 4 1.71 10.06 -18.68
N SER A 5 0.70 10.62 -18.01
CA SER A 5 -0.02 9.95 -16.93
C SER A 5 -0.64 8.68 -17.51
N GLY A 6 0.07 7.56 -17.47
CA GLY A 6 -0.53 6.26 -17.72
C GLY A 6 -1.69 6.07 -16.73
N ASP A 7 -2.80 5.48 -17.18
CA ASP A 7 -3.98 5.27 -16.35
C ASP A 7 -3.59 4.55 -15.05
N LEU A 8 -3.67 5.27 -13.94
CA LEU A 8 -3.34 4.74 -12.62
C LEU A 8 -4.53 3.94 -12.12
N SER A 9 -4.33 2.64 -11.94
CA SER A 9 -5.31 1.70 -11.39
C SER A 9 -4.92 1.23 -10.00
N PHE A 10 -5.89 0.70 -9.26
CA PHE A 10 -5.69 0.25 -7.87
C PHE A 10 -6.30 -1.13 -7.66
N ARG A 11 -5.58 -2.00 -6.93
CA ARG A 11 -6.03 -3.35 -6.59
C ARG A 11 -5.41 -3.85 -5.29
N LEU A 12 -5.91 -4.97 -4.79
CA LEU A 12 -5.25 -5.70 -3.71
C LEU A 12 -4.00 -6.43 -4.24
N ALA A 13 -3.00 -6.56 -3.38
CA ALA A 13 -1.83 -7.37 -3.65
C ALA A 13 -2.12 -8.86 -3.48
N CYS A 14 -1.35 -9.69 -4.17
CA CYS A 14 -1.25 -11.13 -3.95
C CYS A 14 0.22 -11.56 -3.84
N HIS A 15 0.48 -12.84 -3.55
CA HIS A 15 1.86 -13.35 -3.46
C HIS A 15 2.67 -13.12 -4.76
N GLY A 16 2.02 -13.17 -5.93
CA GLY A 16 2.66 -12.95 -7.22
C GLY A 16 3.18 -11.53 -7.45
N ASP A 17 2.79 -10.57 -6.60
CA ASP A 17 3.26 -9.19 -6.70
C ASP A 17 4.61 -8.95 -6.03
N TYR A 18 5.19 -9.96 -5.36
CA TYR A 18 6.40 -9.82 -4.56
C TYR A 18 7.53 -9.11 -5.32
N ASP A 19 7.92 -9.62 -6.49
CA ASP A 19 9.03 -9.04 -7.27
C ASP A 19 8.75 -7.59 -7.72
N ALA A 20 7.49 -7.27 -8.00
CA ALA A 20 7.09 -5.92 -8.39
C ALA A 20 7.11 -4.95 -7.20
N VAL A 21 6.72 -5.41 -6.02
CA VAL A 21 6.77 -4.65 -4.78
C VAL A 21 8.22 -4.44 -4.33
N MET A 22 9.09 -5.44 -4.43
CA MET A 22 10.48 -5.32 -4.03
C MET A 22 11.22 -4.25 -4.86
N ARG A 23 10.89 -4.13 -6.16
CA ARG A 23 11.44 -3.06 -7.02
C ARG A 23 11.14 -1.65 -6.51
N ILE A 24 9.99 -1.41 -5.87
CA ILE A 24 9.66 -0.09 -5.30
C ILE A 24 10.13 0.07 -3.84
N SER A 25 10.65 -1.01 -3.25
CA SER A 25 11.26 -1.09 -1.92
C SER A 25 12.78 -0.89 -1.97
N ASP A 26 13.39 -1.00 -3.15
CA ASP A 26 14.83 -0.90 -3.34
C ASP A 26 15.37 0.47 -2.88
N GLY A 27 16.51 0.44 -2.19
CA GLY A 27 17.15 1.62 -1.59
C GLY A 27 16.39 2.27 -0.43
N ILE A 28 15.28 1.71 0.05
CA ILE A 28 14.59 2.21 1.25
C ILE A 28 15.38 1.83 2.51
N TYR A 29 15.55 2.78 3.43
CA TYR A 29 16.33 2.64 4.66
C TYR A 29 17.73 2.03 4.41
N ASP A 30 18.45 2.56 3.42
CA ASP A 30 19.79 2.06 3.04
C ASP A 30 19.83 0.56 2.74
N GLY A 31 18.73 0.03 2.17
CA GLY A 31 18.57 -1.37 1.82
C GLY A 31 18.07 -2.27 2.95
N THR A 32 17.77 -1.71 4.13
CA THR A 32 17.22 -2.46 5.26
C THR A 32 15.70 -2.36 5.36
N ASP A 33 15.00 -2.27 4.22
CA ASP A 33 13.55 -2.31 4.24
C ASP A 33 13.09 -3.64 4.87
N TYR A 34 12.15 -3.55 5.82
CA TYR A 34 11.57 -4.71 6.48
C TYR A 34 10.49 -5.35 5.60
N LEU A 35 9.90 -4.60 4.66
CA LEU A 35 8.78 -5.06 3.85
C LEU A 35 9.03 -6.40 3.13
N PRO A 36 10.21 -6.68 2.53
CA PRO A 36 10.49 -7.97 1.90
C PRO A 36 10.27 -9.17 2.85
N ALA A 37 10.76 -9.07 4.08
CA ALA A 37 10.66 -10.15 5.07
C ALA A 37 9.22 -10.40 5.55
N PHE A 38 8.35 -9.38 5.50
CA PHE A 38 6.99 -9.45 6.00
C PHE A 38 5.91 -9.53 4.91
N PHE A 39 6.27 -9.38 3.63
CA PHE A 39 5.28 -9.24 2.56
C PHE A 39 4.33 -10.43 2.49
N HIS A 40 4.83 -11.66 2.39
CA HIS A 40 3.97 -12.83 2.30
C HIS A 40 3.13 -13.02 3.55
N SER A 41 3.71 -12.82 4.74
CA SER A 41 2.97 -12.84 6.00
C SER A 41 1.87 -11.78 6.06
N TYR A 42 2.01 -10.65 5.37
CA TYR A 42 0.92 -9.65 5.24
C TYR A 42 -0.17 -10.08 4.27
N ILE A 43 0.15 -10.85 3.23
CA ILE A 43 -0.85 -11.40 2.32
C ILE A 43 -1.64 -12.53 3.01
N ASP A 44 -0.98 -13.33 3.85
CA ASP A 44 -1.60 -14.43 4.57
C ASP A 44 -2.41 -14.00 5.81
N ASP A 45 -2.12 -12.82 6.38
CA ASP A 45 -2.77 -12.34 7.60
C ASP A 45 -4.16 -11.76 7.29
N PRO A 46 -5.26 -12.36 7.82
CA PRO A 46 -6.62 -11.93 7.53
C PRO A 46 -6.94 -10.55 8.12
N ASP A 47 -6.14 -10.06 9.06
CA ASP A 47 -6.26 -8.72 9.62
C ASP A 47 -5.34 -7.72 8.92
N VAL A 48 -4.60 -8.12 7.88
CA VAL A 48 -3.82 -7.20 7.05
C VAL A 48 -4.42 -7.11 5.66
N THR A 49 -4.32 -5.94 5.05
CA THR A 49 -4.67 -5.77 3.64
C THR A 49 -3.65 -4.86 2.99
N VAL A 50 -3.13 -5.30 1.85
CA VAL A 50 -2.10 -4.61 1.07
C VAL A 50 -2.71 -4.14 -0.24
N PHE A 51 -2.56 -2.86 -0.52
CA PHE A 51 -3.11 -2.15 -1.67
C PHE A 51 -1.97 -1.71 -2.59
N LEU A 52 -2.16 -1.88 -3.89
CA LEU A 52 -1.19 -1.50 -4.92
C LEU A 52 -1.77 -0.42 -5.84
N ALA A 53 -0.91 0.50 -6.24
CA ALA A 53 -1.13 1.39 -7.36
C ALA A 53 -0.34 0.86 -8.55
N VAL A 54 -0.99 0.75 -9.70
CA VAL A 54 -0.46 0.09 -10.89
C VAL A 54 -0.67 0.97 -12.12
N THR A 55 0.34 1.08 -12.97
CA THR A 55 0.26 1.72 -14.29
C THR A 55 0.75 0.73 -15.34
N GLY A 56 -0.12 0.37 -16.28
CA GLY A 56 0.12 -0.80 -17.14
C GLY A 56 0.40 -2.06 -16.29
N ASP A 57 1.57 -2.67 -16.48
CA ASP A 57 2.02 -3.84 -15.70
C ASP A 57 2.97 -3.49 -14.54
N GLN A 58 3.20 -2.20 -14.29
CA GLN A 58 4.14 -1.73 -13.27
C GLN A 58 3.43 -1.36 -11.98
N VAL A 59 3.85 -1.98 -10.86
CA VAL A 59 3.52 -1.50 -9.51
C VAL A 59 4.32 -0.23 -9.24
N VAL A 60 3.63 0.86 -8.92
CA VAL A 60 4.22 2.19 -8.69
C VAL A 60 4.01 2.72 -7.27
N GLY A 61 3.15 2.04 -6.49
CA GLY A 61 2.96 2.36 -5.08
C GLY A 61 2.35 1.20 -4.32
N LEU A 62 2.60 1.18 -3.01
CA LEU A 62 2.06 0.23 -2.06
C LEU A 62 1.58 0.96 -0.82
N ARG A 63 0.46 0.52 -0.27
CA ARG A 63 0.00 0.90 1.07
C ARG A 63 -0.57 -0.32 1.78
N ALA A 64 -0.16 -0.57 3.02
CA ALA A 64 -0.68 -1.67 3.83
C ALA A 64 -1.39 -1.13 5.08
N CYS A 65 -2.48 -1.77 5.50
CA CYS A 65 -3.04 -1.58 6.84
C CYS A 65 -3.31 -2.87 7.57
N ARG A 66 -3.38 -2.75 8.90
CA ARG A 66 -3.83 -3.77 9.81
C ARG A 66 -5.11 -3.35 10.52
N PHE A 67 -6.06 -4.26 10.61
CA PHE A 67 -7.24 -4.15 11.45
C PHE A 67 -6.92 -4.62 12.87
N THR A 68 -7.37 -3.86 13.86
CA THR A 68 -7.11 -4.10 15.28
C THR A 68 -8.38 -3.86 16.07
N GLU A 69 -8.35 -4.11 17.38
CA GLU A 69 -9.49 -3.90 18.28
C GLU A 69 -10.76 -4.58 17.76
N ARG A 70 -10.65 -5.88 17.42
CA ARG A 70 -11.72 -6.69 16.84
C ARG A 70 -12.29 -6.11 15.54
N GLY A 71 -11.42 -5.49 14.73
CA GLY A 71 -11.79 -4.91 13.44
C GLY A 71 -12.40 -3.52 13.50
N THR A 72 -12.38 -2.85 14.66
CA THR A 72 -12.97 -1.51 14.81
C THR A 72 -11.98 -0.38 14.48
N VAL A 73 -10.68 -0.67 14.45
CA VAL A 73 -9.63 0.28 14.11
C VAL A 73 -8.81 -0.26 12.97
N PHE A 74 -8.50 0.55 11.96
CA PHE A 74 -7.45 0.21 10.99
C PHE A 74 -6.26 1.16 11.10
N LEU A 75 -5.06 0.57 11.10
CA LEU A 75 -3.77 1.24 11.27
C LEU A 75 -2.94 1.09 9.99
N VAL A 76 -2.42 2.19 9.46
CA VAL A 76 -1.46 2.16 8.33
C VAL A 76 -0.14 1.57 8.81
N LYS A 77 0.36 0.52 8.12
CA LYS A 77 1.60 -0.19 8.46
C LYS A 77 2.78 0.15 7.57
N ALA A 78 2.54 0.30 6.26
CA ALA A 78 3.59 0.55 5.28
C ALA A 78 3.06 1.41 4.15
N ALA A 79 3.91 2.28 3.61
CA ALA A 79 3.64 3.06 2.42
C ALA A 79 4.94 3.21 1.61
N ARG A 80 4.86 2.97 0.30
CA ARG A 80 5.97 3.11 -0.65
C ARG A 80 5.44 3.71 -1.94
N VAL A 81 6.23 4.58 -2.55
CA VAL A 81 5.98 5.10 -3.90
C VAL A 81 7.30 5.02 -4.66
N ALA A 82 7.25 4.45 -5.87
CA ALA A 82 8.40 4.35 -6.76
C ALA A 82 9.04 5.73 -6.95
N PRO A 83 10.39 5.87 -6.96
CA PRO A 83 11.07 7.16 -7.01
C PRO A 83 10.54 8.11 -8.09
N ASP A 84 10.36 7.63 -9.31
CA ASP A 84 9.87 8.42 -10.45
C ASP A 84 8.41 8.88 -10.32
N TRP A 85 7.66 8.27 -9.40
CA TRP A 85 6.24 8.53 -9.14
C TRP A 85 6.00 9.36 -7.87
N ARG A 86 7.06 9.73 -7.15
CA ARG A 86 6.98 10.59 -5.96
C ARG A 86 6.59 12.02 -6.37
N GLY A 87 5.92 12.74 -5.48
CA GLY A 87 5.41 14.10 -5.75
C GLY A 87 4.17 14.16 -6.64
N GLN A 88 3.72 13.05 -7.23
CA GLN A 88 2.57 13.00 -8.14
C GLN A 88 1.24 12.64 -7.46
N GLY A 89 1.22 12.55 -6.12
CA GLY A 89 0.02 12.26 -5.33
C GLY A 89 -0.43 10.79 -5.33
N VAL A 90 0.44 9.83 -5.72
CA VAL A 90 0.11 8.39 -5.73
C VAL A 90 -0.33 7.89 -4.35
N ASP A 91 0.41 8.22 -3.29
CA ASP A 91 0.05 7.79 -1.92
C ASP A 91 -1.31 8.33 -1.47
N ARG A 92 -1.63 9.59 -1.83
CA ARG A 92 -2.94 10.18 -1.53
C ARG A 92 -4.06 9.41 -2.22
N LYS A 93 -3.90 9.07 -3.50
CA LYS A 93 -4.89 8.29 -4.25
C LYS A 93 -5.04 6.87 -3.67
N LEU A 94 -3.92 6.23 -3.28
CA LEU A 94 -3.93 4.95 -2.57
C LEU A 94 -4.69 5.03 -1.23
N SER A 95 -4.48 6.08 -0.44
CA SER A 95 -5.21 6.25 0.83
C SER A 95 -6.72 6.37 0.60
N LEU A 96 -7.15 7.08 -0.45
CA LEU A 96 -8.57 7.20 -0.77
C LEU A 96 -9.17 5.86 -1.20
N TYR A 97 -8.49 5.13 -2.08
CA TYR A 97 -8.91 3.78 -2.49
C TYR A 97 -8.99 2.82 -1.31
N GLN A 98 -7.98 2.85 -0.42
CA GLN A 98 -7.95 2.06 0.80
C GLN A 98 -9.16 2.38 1.69
N GLU A 99 -9.45 3.66 1.94
CA GLU A 99 -10.58 4.07 2.78
C GLU A 99 -11.94 3.65 2.20
N GLU A 100 -12.10 3.77 0.89
CA GLU A 100 -13.31 3.31 0.20
C GLU A 100 -13.46 1.80 0.31
N TRP A 101 -12.39 1.04 0.07
CA TRP A 101 -12.38 -0.41 0.23
C TRP A 101 -12.70 -0.81 1.67
N VAL A 102 -12.10 -0.16 2.66
CA VAL A 102 -12.37 -0.41 4.09
C VAL A 102 -13.84 -0.15 4.40
N ARG A 103 -14.41 0.98 3.96
CA ARG A 103 -15.82 1.31 4.17
C ARG A 103 -16.76 0.25 3.61
N ARG A 104 -16.43 -0.30 2.44
CA ARG A 104 -17.26 -1.31 1.76
C ARG A 104 -17.11 -2.72 2.34
N ASN A 105 -15.91 -3.11 2.75
CA ASN A 105 -15.58 -4.51 3.08
C ASN A 105 -15.38 -4.76 4.59
N ARG A 106 -15.23 -3.71 5.40
CA ARG A 106 -14.97 -3.79 6.85
C ARG A 106 -15.90 -2.83 7.60
N PRO A 107 -17.23 -3.06 7.57
CA PRO A 107 -18.22 -2.12 8.13
C PRO A 107 -18.11 -1.92 9.66
N ALA A 108 -17.40 -2.82 10.36
CA ALA A 108 -17.15 -2.69 11.80
C ALA A 108 -16.12 -1.60 12.14
N VAL A 109 -15.33 -1.13 11.16
CA VAL A 109 -14.33 -0.09 11.34
C VAL A 109 -14.99 1.25 11.67
N LYS A 110 -14.54 1.87 12.76
CA LYS A 110 -15.01 3.17 13.25
C LYS A 110 -13.92 4.23 13.18
N TYR A 111 -12.66 3.83 13.29
CA TYR A 111 -11.54 4.76 13.38
C TYR A 111 -10.41 4.39 12.42
N LYS A 112 -9.85 5.42 11.77
CA LYS A 112 -8.56 5.36 11.10
C LYS A 112 -7.49 5.83 12.06
N ARG A 113 -6.44 5.03 12.26
CA ARG A 113 -5.24 5.47 12.97
C ARG A 113 -4.10 5.58 11.98
N SER A 114 -3.52 6.76 11.88
CA SER A 114 -2.29 6.99 11.13
C SER A 114 -1.25 7.42 12.13
N VAL A 115 -0.11 6.75 12.14
CA VAL A 115 1.07 7.30 12.80
C VAL A 115 1.68 8.24 11.76
N MET A 116 1.75 9.53 12.07
CA MET A 116 2.58 10.45 11.28
C MET A 116 4.01 9.96 11.45
N GLY A 117 4.64 9.52 10.36
CA GLY A 117 6.07 9.18 10.37
C GLY A 117 6.87 10.47 10.30
N ASP A 118 7.94 10.51 11.09
CA ASP A 118 8.91 11.60 11.28
C ASP A 118 9.48 12.20 9.99
#